data_AF-A0A0C3K2K1-F1
#
_entry.id   AF-A0A0C3K2K1-F1
#
_cell.length_a   1.000
_cell.length_b   1.000
_cell.length_c   1.000
_cell.angle_alpha   90.00
_cell.angle_beta   90.00
_cell.angle_gamma   90.00
#
_symmetry.space_group_name_H-M   'P 1'
#
loop_
_entity.id
_entity.type
_entity.pdbx_description
1 polymer ?
#
loop_
_entity_poly.entity_id
_entity_poly.type
_entity_poly.pdbx_seq_one_letter_code
_entity_poly.pdbx_strand_id
1 'polypeptide(L)'
;MRVVSWNLRFDSQPDTIDVEDSLKSIPDPLEAPKFMGKKGEQPWSIRRIRVAQELGSNIVIAAFQEALKRQVTDLAKLLGDEWEWAGRSSCHLLGASLMEPRFRLG
;
A
#
# COMPACT_ATOMS: atom_id res chain seq x y z
N MET A 1 8.55 15.41 -10.57
CA MET A 1 7.97 15.22 -9.21
C MET A 1 6.49 14.90 -9.36
N ARG A 2 6.02 13.71 -8.94
CA ARG A 2 4.58 13.37 -8.93
C ARG A 2 4.12 13.05 -7.52
N VAL A 3 2.97 13.61 -7.15
CA VAL A 3 2.32 13.42 -5.86
C VAL A 3 0.95 12.83 -6.09
N VAL A 4 0.52 11.89 -5.26
CA VAL A 4 -0.80 11.28 -5.34
C VAL A 4 -1.57 11.47 -4.03
N SER A 5 -2.89 11.58 -4.15
CA SER A 5 -3.82 11.45 -3.03
C SER A 5 -4.77 10.31 -3.34
N TRP A 6 -4.90 9.35 -2.42
CA TRP A 6 -5.65 8.13 -2.64
C TRP A 6 -6.43 7.72 -1.39
N ASN A 7 -7.75 7.62 -1.49
CA ASN A 7 -8.56 6.93 -0.48
C ASN A 7 -8.38 5.41 -0.58
N LEU A 8 -7.72 4.80 0.41
CA LEU A 8 -7.44 3.36 0.41
C LEU A 8 -8.66 2.50 0.71
N ARG A 9 -9.74 3.09 1.23
CA ARG A 9 -10.84 2.41 1.90
C ARG A 9 -10.33 1.57 3.08
N PHE A 10 -10.77 1.93 4.28
CA PHE A 10 -10.34 1.24 5.49
C PHE A 10 -10.69 -0.24 5.38
N ASP A 11 -9.84 -1.09 5.94
CA ASP A 11 -10.10 -2.51 5.84
C ASP A 11 -11.21 -2.94 6.81
N SER A 12 -12.40 -3.11 6.26
CA SER A 12 -13.60 -3.60 6.94
C SER A 12 -13.65 -5.12 7.09
N GLN A 13 -12.83 -5.85 6.34
CA GLN A 13 -12.75 -7.31 6.35
C GLN A 13 -11.32 -7.76 6.68
N PRO A 14 -10.82 -7.49 7.90
CA PRO A 14 -9.48 -7.89 8.30
C PRO A 14 -9.33 -9.41 8.29
N ASP A 15 -8.24 -9.87 7.71
CA ASP A 15 -7.77 -11.25 7.77
C ASP A 15 -6.40 -11.34 8.43
N THR A 16 -5.93 -12.56 8.67
CA THR A 16 -4.63 -12.86 9.29
C THR A 16 -3.55 -13.15 8.25
N ILE A 17 -3.68 -12.65 7.02
CA ILE A 17 -2.74 -12.92 5.93
C ILE A 17 -1.62 -11.88 5.96
N ASP A 18 -0.39 -12.33 6.20
CA ASP A 18 0.80 -11.46 6.17
C ASP A 18 1.27 -11.14 4.75
N VAL A 19 2.04 -10.06 4.61
CA VAL A 19 2.48 -9.50 3.31
C VAL A 19 3.17 -10.55 2.46
N GLU A 20 4.00 -11.37 3.08
CA GLU A 20 4.78 -12.45 2.48
C GLU A 20 3.87 -13.52 1.89
N ASP A 21 2.77 -13.85 2.56
CA ASP A 21 1.80 -14.84 2.06
C ASP A 21 0.91 -14.26 0.95
N SER A 22 0.62 -12.96 0.99
CA SER A 22 0.05 -12.28 -0.17
C SER A 22 0.95 -12.37 -1.39
N LEU A 23 2.26 -12.17 -1.24
CA LEU A 23 3.20 -12.28 -2.36
C LEU A 23 3.26 -13.70 -2.93
N LYS A 24 3.24 -14.73 -2.07
CA LYS A 24 3.20 -16.14 -2.51
C LYS A 24 1.91 -16.54 -3.23
N SER A 25 0.80 -15.85 -2.94
CA SER A 25 -0.51 -16.12 -3.55
C SER A 25 -0.76 -15.38 -4.87
N ILE A 26 0.24 -14.65 -5.37
CA ILE A 26 0.16 -14.05 -6.70
C ILE A 26 0.11 -15.18 -7.74
N PRO A 27 -0.94 -15.26 -8.58
CA PRO A 27 -1.04 -16.26 -9.64
C PRO A 27 0.05 -16.04 -10.68
N ASP A 28 0.39 -17.11 -11.42
CA ASP A 28 1.35 -17.04 -12.52
C ASP A 28 0.90 -15.96 -13.53
N PRO A 29 1.77 -14.98 -13.87
CA PRO A 29 1.46 -13.95 -14.87
C PRO A 29 1.04 -14.51 -16.24
N LEU A 30 1.42 -15.74 -16.56
CA LEU A 30 1.07 -16.42 -17.81
C LEU A 30 -0.34 -17.01 -17.79
N GLU A 31 -0.97 -17.13 -16.62
CA GLU A 31 -2.38 -17.54 -16.51
C GLU A 31 -3.32 -16.36 -16.75
N ALA A 32 -4.29 -16.55 -17.64
CA ALA A 32 -5.28 -15.52 -17.94
C ALA A 32 -6.11 -15.16 -16.69
N PRO A 33 -6.23 -13.87 -16.35
CA PRO A 33 -6.98 -13.47 -15.16
C PRO A 33 -8.47 -13.77 -15.31
N LYS A 34 -9.09 -14.27 -14.24
CA LYS A 34 -10.55 -14.40 -14.17
C LYS A 34 -11.19 -13.02 -14.09
N PHE A 35 -11.72 -12.55 -15.21
CA PHE A 35 -12.47 -11.29 -15.28
C PHE A 35 -13.74 -11.35 -14.41
N MET A 36 -14.02 -10.26 -13.68
CA MET A 36 -15.19 -10.11 -12.79
C MET A 36 -15.35 -11.19 -11.70
N GLY A 37 -14.28 -11.89 -11.32
CA GLY A 37 -14.35 -12.96 -10.32
C GLY A 37 -14.60 -12.49 -8.87
N LYS A 38 -14.40 -11.20 -8.58
CA LYS A 38 -14.53 -10.62 -7.24
C LYS A 38 -15.78 -9.73 -7.16
N LYS A 39 -16.58 -9.91 -6.11
CA LYS A 39 -17.80 -9.12 -5.85
C LYS A 39 -17.81 -8.63 -4.41
N GLY A 40 -18.38 -7.46 -4.18
CA GLY A 40 -18.45 -6.83 -2.85
C GLY A 40 -17.11 -6.24 -2.38
N GLU A 41 -17.08 -5.79 -1.12
CA GLU A 41 -15.84 -5.35 -0.48
C GLU A 41 -14.85 -6.52 -0.40
N GLN A 42 -13.57 -6.22 -0.67
CA GLN A 42 -12.48 -7.21 -0.66
C GLN A 42 -11.54 -6.93 0.52
N PRO A 43 -11.04 -7.96 1.21
CA PRO A 43 -10.01 -7.83 2.23
C PRO A 43 -8.79 -7.06 1.73
N TRP A 44 -8.13 -6.34 2.64
CA TRP A 44 -6.91 -5.59 2.31
C TRP A 44 -5.77 -6.46 1.77
N SER A 45 -5.61 -7.69 2.27
CA SER A 45 -4.58 -8.64 1.81
C SER A 45 -4.62 -8.90 0.30
N ILE A 46 -5.81 -8.85 -0.30
CA ILE A 46 -6.04 -9.03 -1.73
C ILE A 46 -5.75 -7.73 -2.50
N ARG A 47 -6.01 -6.57 -1.89
CA ARG A 47 -5.92 -5.25 -2.53
C ARG A 47 -4.51 -4.67 -2.50
N ARG A 48 -3.74 -4.92 -1.43
CA ARG A 48 -2.47 -4.25 -1.13
C ARG A 48 -1.41 -4.36 -2.24
N ILE A 49 -1.31 -5.52 -2.89
CA ILE A 49 -0.35 -5.73 -3.98
C ILE A 49 -0.67 -4.82 -5.17
N ARG A 50 -1.96 -4.70 -5.53
CA ARG A 50 -2.36 -3.85 -6.64
C ARG A 50 -2.11 -2.38 -6.32
N VAL A 51 -2.41 -1.95 -5.09
CA VAL A 51 -2.10 -0.58 -4.63
C VAL A 51 -0.59 -0.32 -4.75
N ALA A 52 0.25 -1.23 -4.25
CA ALA A 52 1.71 -1.08 -4.35
C ALA A 52 2.22 -1.02 -5.79
N GLN A 53 1.66 -1.84 -6.71
CA GLN A 53 1.99 -1.79 -8.14
C GLN A 53 1.65 -0.45 -8.79
N GLU A 54 0.51 0.14 -8.43
CA GLU A 54 0.07 1.44 -8.96
C GLU A 54 0.88 2.62 -8.39
N LEU A 55 1.46 2.46 -7.19
CA LEU A 55 2.35 3.43 -6.55
C LEU A 55 3.76 3.50 -7.18
N GLY A 56 3.96 2.91 -8.36
CA GLY A 56 5.25 2.66 -9.01
C GLY A 56 6.22 3.85 -9.15
N SER A 57 7.35 3.57 -9.82
CA SER A 57 8.64 4.28 -9.77
C SER A 57 8.71 5.80 -9.98
N ASN A 58 7.60 6.48 -10.27
CA ASN A 58 7.58 7.93 -10.53
C ASN A 58 6.83 8.75 -9.47
N ILE A 59 6.28 8.13 -8.43
CA ILE A 59 5.61 8.82 -7.32
C ILE A 59 6.62 9.07 -6.21
N VAL A 60 6.68 10.33 -5.74
CA VAL A 60 7.56 10.71 -4.62
C VAL A 60 6.81 10.87 -3.30
N ILE A 61 5.52 11.17 -3.36
CA ILE A 61 4.66 11.35 -2.17
C ILE A 61 3.29 10.76 -2.47
N ALA A 62 2.77 9.95 -1.56
CA ALA A 62 1.43 9.39 -1.57
C ALA A 62 0.69 9.73 -0.27
N ALA A 63 -0.38 10.51 -0.37
CA ALA A 63 -1.27 10.83 0.74
C ALA A 63 -2.45 9.87 0.78
N PHE A 64 -2.67 9.19 1.91
CA PHE A 64 -3.73 8.20 2.04
C PHE A 64 -4.85 8.64 2.98
N GLN A 65 -6.10 8.47 2.51
CA GLN A 65 -7.31 8.60 3.33
C GLN A 65 -7.89 7.23 3.66
N GLU A 66 -8.63 7.14 4.77
CA GLU A 66 -9.20 5.89 5.30
C GLU A 66 -8.15 4.77 5.46
N ALA A 67 -6.90 5.13 5.73
CA ALA A 67 -5.82 4.18 5.87
C ALA A 67 -5.63 3.79 7.33
N LEU A 68 -5.85 2.52 7.67
CA LEU A 68 -5.46 1.99 8.98
C LEU A 68 -3.94 1.88 9.08
N LYS A 69 -3.38 2.01 10.28
CA LYS A 69 -1.92 1.88 10.52
C LYS A 69 -1.34 0.62 9.89
N ARG A 70 -2.05 -0.52 9.99
CA ARG A 70 -1.62 -1.78 9.39
C ARG A 70 -1.52 -1.72 7.86
N GLN A 71 -2.45 -1.03 7.19
CA GLN A 71 -2.47 -0.91 5.74
C GLN A 71 -1.27 -0.09 5.25
N VAL A 72 -0.92 0.95 6.00
CA VAL A 72 0.25 1.81 5.72
C VAL A 72 1.55 1.06 5.96
N THR A 73 1.65 0.29 7.06
CA THR A 73 2.84 -0.53 7.33
C THR A 73 3.02 -1.65 6.30
N ASP A 74 1.93 -2.23 5.81
CA ASP A 74 1.99 -3.23 4.74
C ASP A 74 2.51 -2.62 3.43
N LEU A 75 2.05 -1.41 3.07
CA LEU A 75 2.57 -0.69 1.90
C LEU A 75 4.05 -0.35 2.07
N ALA A 76 4.48 0.11 3.25
CA ALA A 76 5.89 0.37 3.52
C ALA A 76 6.75 -0.89 3.35
N LYS A 77 6.28 -2.05 3.86
CA LYS A 77 6.95 -3.34 3.64
C LYS A 77 7.03 -3.72 2.15
N LEU A 78 5.97 -3.49 1.38
CA LEU A 78 5.91 -3.83 -0.05
C LEU A 78 6.77 -2.90 -0.92
N LEU A 79 6.85 -1.62 -0.58
CA LEU A 79 7.59 -0.61 -1.33
C LEU A 79 9.08 -0.59 -0.96
N GLY A 80 9.44 -1.14 0.20
CA GLY A 80 10.82 -1.28 0.66
C GLY A 80 11.35 -0.06 1.42
N ASP A 81 12.61 -0.15 1.82
CA ASP A 81 13.26 0.79 2.76
C ASP A 81 13.46 2.21 2.19
N GLU A 82 13.22 2.41 0.89
CA GLU A 82 13.23 3.74 0.26
C GLU A 82 12.01 4.57 0.66
N TRP A 83 10.98 3.96 1.27
CA TRP A 83 9.75 4.63 1.66
C TRP A 83 9.64 4.79 3.17
N GLU A 84 9.30 6.00 3.61
CA GLU A 84 8.98 6.32 4.99
C GLU A 84 7.51 6.73 5.10
N TRP A 85 6.88 6.47 6.24
CA TRP A 85 5.51 6.90 6.50
C TRP A 85 5.40 7.72 7.77
N ALA A 86 4.53 8.72 7.74
CA ALA A 86 4.22 9.58 8.87
C ALA A 86 2.70 9.71 8.98
N GLY A 87 2.15 9.59 10.20
CA GLY A 87 0.71 9.76 10.41
C GLY A 87 0.28 9.69 11.86
N ARG A 88 -0.85 10.31 12.18
CA ARG A 88 -1.56 10.17 13.46
C ARG A 88 -2.98 9.70 13.19
N SER A 89 -3.36 8.65 13.93
CA SER A 89 -4.70 8.09 14.24
C SER A 89 -5.75 7.94 13.12
N SER A 90 -5.89 8.85 12.16
CA SER A 90 -6.89 8.84 11.10
C SER A 90 -6.41 9.36 9.73
N CYS A 91 -5.18 9.89 9.64
CA CYS A 91 -4.60 10.37 8.39
C CYS A 91 -3.13 9.93 8.30
N HIS A 92 -2.75 9.30 7.19
CA HIS A 92 -1.40 8.77 6.99
C HIS A 92 -0.83 9.23 5.65
N LEU A 93 0.41 9.69 5.68
CA LEU A 93 1.21 10.05 4.52
C LEU A 93 2.33 9.02 4.36
N LEU A 94 2.58 8.61 3.13
CA LEU A 94 3.70 7.79 2.71
C LEU A 94 4.55 8.63 1.75
N GLY A 95 5.83 8.76 2.02
CA GLY A 95 6.78 9.49 1.18
C GLY A 95 7.92 8.57 0.75
N ALA A 96 8.32 8.67 -0.51
CA ALA A 96 9.59 8.08 -0.97
C ALA A 96 10.71 9.04 -0.55
N SER A 97 11.73 8.51 0.12
CA SER A 97 12.95 9.22 0.47
C SER A 97 13.84 9.36 -0.77
N LEU A 98 13.44 10.24 -1.69
CA LEU A 98 14.29 10.69 -2.79
C LEU A 98 14.82 12.11 -2.47
N MET A 99 15.62 12.22 -1.41
CA MET A 99 16.72 13.19 -1.21
C MET A 99 17.09 13.27 0.28
N GLU A 100 18.29 12.77 0.60
CA GLU A 100 19.18 13.12 1.73
C GLU A 100 18.64 13.16 3.19
N PRO A 101 19.46 12.78 4.18
CA PRO A 101 18.99 12.40 5.51
C PRO A 101 18.71 13.62 6.38
N ARG A 102 17.50 14.21 6.30
CA ARG A 102 17.02 15.15 7.34
C ARG A 102 15.51 15.12 7.52
N PHE A 103 15.00 14.05 8.11
CA PHE A 103 13.82 14.15 8.97
C PHE A 103 14.02 13.32 10.24
N ARG A 104 14.80 13.87 11.19
CA ARG A 104 14.60 13.56 12.62
C ARG A 104 13.51 14.51 13.12
N LEU A 105 12.33 13.98 13.39
CA LEU A 105 11.37 14.65 14.25
C LEU A 105 11.74 14.32 15.70
N GLY A 106 12.16 15.34 16.45
CA GLY A 106 12.31 15.28 17.90
C GLY A 106 10.96 15.36 18.62
#